data_AF-A0A6L4Z2Z2-F1
#
_entry.id   AF-A0A6L4Z2Z2-F1
#
_cell.length_a   1.000
_cell.length_b   1.000
_cell.length_c   1.000
_cell.angle_alpha   90.00
_cell.angle_beta   90.00
_cell.angle_gamma   90.00
#
_symmetry.space_group_name_H-M   'P 1'
#
loop_
_entity.id
_entity.type
_entity.pdbx_description
1 polymer ?
#
loop_
_entity_poly.entity_id
_entity_poly.type
_entity_poly.pdbx_seq_one_letter_code
_entity_poly.pdbx_strand_id
1 'polypeptide(L)' 'MSKKMEFYYFHLMPYPYLPEDFHHQYESTWVTLPNSLYDPEKGHELYNRFIDEIVQAAELGWDG' A
#
# COMPACT_ATOMS: atom_id res chain seq x y z
N MET A 1 -3.14 37.94 0.16
CA MET A 1 -2.02 37.00 0.34
C MET A 1 -2.29 35.78 -0.52
N SER A 2 -1.37 35.40 -1.40
CA SER A 2 -1.49 34.15 -2.17
C SER A 2 -1.19 32.98 -1.24
N LYS A 3 -2.03 31.94 -1.26
CA LYS A 3 -1.82 30.73 -0.45
C LYS A 3 -0.64 29.96 -1.05
N LYS A 4 0.35 29.61 -0.23
CA LYS A 4 1.53 28.84 -0.68
C LYS A 4 1.10 27.40 -0.99
N MET A 5 1.65 26.80 -2.03
CA MET A 5 1.42 25.39 -2.36
C MET A 5 2.26 24.50 -1.45
N GLU A 6 1.64 23.48 -0.88
CA GLU A 6 2.23 22.51 0.04
C GLU A 6 2.16 21.12 -0.60
N PHE A 7 3.21 20.32 -0.40
CA PHE A 7 3.30 18.96 -0.90
C PHE A 7 3.37 18.01 0.30
N TYR A 8 2.64 16.91 0.23
CA TYR A 8 2.56 15.91 1.28
C TYR A 8 2.91 14.54 0.74
N TYR A 9 3.64 13.76 1.52
CA TYR A 9 3.87 12.35 1.26
C TYR A 9 2.65 11.54 1.73
N PHE A 10 2.09 10.74 0.83
CA PHE A 10 0.96 9.85 1.10
C PHE A 10 1.32 8.43 0.71
N HIS A 11 1.08 7.47 1.61
CA HIS A 11 1.48 6.08 1.44
C HIS A 11 0.33 5.11 1.75
N LEU A 12 0.26 4.03 0.98
CA LEU A 12 -0.66 2.91 1.17
C LEU A 12 0.12 1.60 1.06
N MET A 13 -0.38 0.56 1.73
CA MET A 13 0.25 -0.77 1.74
C MET A 13 -0.65 -1.84 1.10
N PRO A 14 -1.03 -1.73 -0.19
CA PRO A 14 -1.91 -2.71 -0.83
C PRO A 14 -1.17 -4.03 -1.09
N TYR A 15 -1.90 -5.14 -1.11
CA TYR A 15 -1.37 -6.44 -1.51
C TYR A 15 -1.67 -6.69 -3.00
N PRO A 16 -0.66 -6.67 -3.91
CA PRO A 16 -0.88 -6.71 -5.36
C PRO A 16 -0.93 -8.13 -5.94
N TYR A 17 -0.66 -9.17 -5.14
CA TYR A 17 -0.48 -10.54 -5.64
C TYR A 17 -1.78 -11.36 -5.67
N LEU A 18 -2.90 -10.71 -5.98
CA LEU A 18 -4.18 -11.39 -6.15
C LEU A 18 -4.27 -12.07 -7.53
N PRO A 19 -5.02 -13.18 -7.66
CA PRO A 19 -5.31 -13.80 -8.97
C PRO A 19 -5.96 -12.80 -9.91
N GLU A 20 -5.61 -12.78 -11.20
CA GLU A 20 -6.08 -11.76 -12.16
C GLU A 20 -7.61 -11.63 -12.23
N ASP A 21 -8.34 -12.73 -12.03
CA ASP A 21 -9.80 -12.83 -12.08
C ASP A 21 -10.50 -12.63 -10.74
N PHE A 22 -9.79 -12.24 -9.67
CA PHE A 22 -10.37 -12.08 -8.32
C PHE A 22 -11.61 -11.17 -8.31
N HIS A 23 -11.62 -10.16 -9.16
CA HIS A 23 -12.69 -9.16 -9.27
C HIS A 23 -13.97 -9.71 -9.90
N HIS A 24 -13.91 -10.82 -10.64
CA HIS A 24 -15.09 -11.52 -11.12
C HIS A 24 -15.68 -12.45 -10.05
N GLN A 25 -14.85 -12.91 -9.13
CA GLN A 25 -15.23 -13.88 -8.09
C GLN A 25 -15.69 -13.21 -6.79
N TYR A 26 -15.22 -11.99 -6.50
CA TYR A 26 -15.48 -11.29 -5.24
C TYR A 26 -15.91 -9.84 -5.49
N GLU A 27 -17.03 -9.43 -4.89
CA GLU A 27 -17.60 -8.07 -5.03
C GLU A 27 -16.76 -6.99 -4.32
N SER A 28 -15.96 -7.38 -3.33
CA SER A 28 -15.12 -6.48 -2.54
C SER A 28 -13.80 -7.12 -2.15
N THR A 29 -12.70 -6.37 -2.31
CA THR A 29 -11.37 -6.74 -1.82
C THR A 29 -11.23 -6.69 -0.29
N TRP A 30 -12.18 -6.05 0.40
CA TRP A 30 -12.11 -5.79 1.84
C TRP A 30 -13.14 -6.60 2.64
N VAL A 31 -14.30 -6.87 2.05
CA VAL A 31 -15.43 -7.51 2.76
C VAL A 31 -15.56 -8.99 2.40
N THR A 32 -15.42 -9.34 1.12
CA THR A 32 -15.74 -10.69 0.62
C THR A 32 -14.51 -11.49 0.20
N LEU A 33 -13.33 -10.87 0.16
CA LEU A 33 -12.09 -11.51 -0.27
C LEU A 33 -11.53 -12.41 0.85
N PRO A 34 -11.30 -13.72 0.60
CA PRO A 34 -10.82 -14.63 1.62
C PRO A 34 -9.31 -14.48 1.87
N ASN A 35 -8.91 -14.63 3.12
CA ASN A 35 -7.50 -14.60 3.53
C ASN A 35 -6.66 -15.74 2.92
N SER A 36 -7.29 -16.80 2.39
CA SER A 36 -6.58 -17.88 1.69
C SER A 36 -5.90 -17.42 0.39
N LEU A 37 -6.21 -16.23 -0.13
CA LEU A 37 -5.53 -15.63 -1.28
C LEU A 37 -4.26 -14.86 -0.89
N TYR A 38 -3.98 -14.73 0.40
CA TYR A 38 -2.79 -14.09 0.91
C TYR A 38 -1.63 -15.08 1.05
N ASP A 39 -0.51 -14.75 0.42
CA ASP A 39 0.75 -15.46 0.55
C ASP A 39 1.61 -14.77 1.64
N PRO A 40 1.86 -15.43 2.78
CA PRO A 40 2.55 -14.81 3.91
C PRO A 40 4.02 -14.49 3.62
N GLU A 41 4.69 -15.24 2.74
CA GLU A 41 6.09 -14.99 2.39
C GLU A 41 6.19 -13.72 1.54
N LYS A 42 5.36 -13.61 0.50
CA LYS A 42 5.30 -12.40 -0.34
C LYS A 42 4.84 -11.19 0.45
N GLY A 43 3.89 -11.38 1.35
CA GLY A 43 3.40 -10.30 2.20
C GLY A 43 4.46 -9.78 3.16
N HIS A 44 5.31 -10.66 3.72
CA HIS A 44 6.45 -10.25 4.55
C HIS A 44 7.45 -9.39 3.78
N GLU A 45 7.89 -9.84 2.60
CA GLU A 45 8.82 -9.08 1.75
C GLU A 45 8.24 -7.72 1.36
N LEU A 46 6.97 -7.71 0.94
CA LEU A 46 6.26 -6.50 0.55
C LEU A 46 6.11 -5.51 1.71
N TYR A 47 5.81 -6.00 2.91
CA TYR A 47 5.66 -5.17 4.10
C TYR A 47 6.98 -4.48 4.47
N ASN A 48 8.11 -5.20 4.41
CA ASN A 48 9.42 -4.58 4.63
C ASN A 48 9.70 -3.48 3.60
N ARG A 49 9.43 -3.72 2.32
CA ARG A 49 9.59 -2.70 1.27
C ARG A 49 8.79 -1.44 1.57
N PHE A 50 7.54 -1.59 2.01
CA PHE A 50 6.71 -0.43 2.36
C PHE A 50 7.28 0.37 3.54
N ILE A 51 7.86 -0.31 4.54
CA ILE A 51 8.54 0.38 5.64
C ILE A 51 9.78 1.12 5.13
N ASP A 52 10.58 0.49 4.25
CA ASP A 52 11.75 1.13 3.63
C ASP A 52 11.36 2.39 2.85
N GLU A 53 10.23 2.37 2.13
CA GLU A 53 9.68 3.53 1.42
C GLU A 53 9.32 4.68 2.38
N ILE A 54 8.72 4.36 3.55
CA ILE A 54 8.39 5.35 4.58
C ILE A 54 9.67 5.92 5.22
N VAL A 55 10.67 5.07 5.51
CA VAL A 55 11.97 5.51 6.02
C VAL A 55 12.66 6.43 5.03
N GLN A 56 12.66 6.08 3.75
CA GLN A 56 13.23 6.93 2.70
C GLN A 56 12.50 8.28 2.60
N ALA A 57 11.17 8.32 2.76
CA ALA A 57 10.43 9.57 2.79
C ALA A 57 10.88 10.46 3.96
N ALA A 58 11.09 9.88 5.14
CA ALA A 58 11.62 10.61 6.29
C ALA A 58 13.05 11.13 6.03
N GLU A 59 13.93 10.32 5.44
CA GLU A 59 15.30 10.72 5.08
C GLU A 59 15.35 11.86 4.05
N LEU A 60 14.36 11.93 3.17
CA LEU A 60 14.20 13.00 2.17
C LEU A 60 13.60 14.30 2.73
N GLY A 61 13.20 14.33 4.01
CA GLY A 61 12.64 15.51 4.67
C GLY A 61 11.16 15.74 4.39
N TRP A 62 10.39 14.67 4.12
CA TRP A 62 8.94 14.74 4.06
C TRP A 62 8.37 14.80 5.49
N ASP A 63 8.36 16.00 6.07
CA ASP A 63 7.93 16.22 7.46
C ASP A 63 6.43 16.55 7.61
N GLY A 64 5.76 16.94 6.51
CA GLY A 64 4.33 17.26 6.46
C GLY A 64 3.92 18.53 7.21
#